data_AF-A0AAV7VX99-F1
#
_entry.id   AF-A0AAV7VX99-F1
#
_cell.length_a   1.000
_cell.length_b   1.000
_cell.length_c   1.000
_cell.angle_alpha   90.00
_cell.angle_beta   90.00
_cell.angle_gamma   90.00
#
_symmetry.space_group_name_H-M   'P 1'
#
loop_
_entity.id
_entity.type
_entity.pdbx_description
1 polymer ?
#
loop_
_entity_poly.entity_id
_entity_poly.type
_entity_poly.pdbx_seq_one_letter_code
_entity_poly.pdbx_strand_id
1 'polypeptide(L)'
;KYGLEYVSSWNFETWNEPDNHDFDNVTMTIQGFQNYYDACSEGLKEASTLLKFGGPGDSCRPLPKSPICWNLLNHCYNGTNYFTGEIGVRLDFIALHKKGAGSSLQILKQEIETIREIHEHFPRFVSVPIYNDEADPLVGWSVPHTWRADVTYAAMVVK
;
A
#
# COMPACT_ATOMS: atom_id res chain seq x y z
N LYS A 1 -21.72 -2.06 16.30
CA LYS A 1 -21.90 -3.51 16.00
C LYS A 1 -20.84 -4.37 16.67
N TYR A 2 -19.54 -4.09 16.49
CA TYR A 2 -18.46 -4.96 17.00
C TYR A 2 -17.61 -4.35 18.14
N GLY A 3 -17.87 -3.10 18.53
CA GLY A 3 -17.08 -2.37 19.52
C GLY A 3 -15.87 -1.66 18.91
N LEU A 4 -15.47 -0.52 19.48
CA LEU A 4 -14.38 0.30 18.95
C LEU A 4 -13.04 -0.44 19.03
N GLU A 5 -12.75 -1.08 20.16
CA GLU A 5 -11.51 -1.85 20.36
C GLU A 5 -11.27 -2.88 19.26
N TYR A 6 -12.30 -3.63 18.88
CA TYR A 6 -12.20 -4.63 17.83
C TYR A 6 -12.01 -4.01 16.43
N VAL A 7 -12.71 -2.92 16.12
CA VAL A 7 -12.61 -2.29 14.79
C VAL A 7 -11.29 -1.51 14.64
N SER A 8 -10.76 -0.96 15.72
CA SER A 8 -9.43 -0.32 15.73
C SER A 8 -8.28 -1.29 15.43
N SER A 9 -8.51 -2.61 15.52
CA SER A 9 -7.50 -3.58 15.10
C SER A 9 -7.44 -3.76 13.58
N TRP A 10 -8.47 -3.34 12.84
CA TRP A 10 -8.54 -3.50 11.38
C TRP A 10 -7.53 -2.58 10.69
N ASN A 11 -7.02 -3.02 9.55
CA ASN A 11 -6.24 -2.18 8.65
C ASN A 11 -7.19 -1.72 7.55
N PHE A 12 -7.69 -0.48 7.62
CA PHE A 12 -8.38 0.11 6.48
C PHE A 12 -7.35 0.51 5.45
N GLU A 13 -7.67 0.30 4.18
CA GLU A 13 -6.71 0.43 3.09
C GLU A 13 -7.35 1.03 1.85
N THR A 14 -6.53 1.62 1.00
CA THR A 14 -6.92 2.17 -0.30
C THR A 14 -7.38 1.08 -1.27
N TRP A 15 -7.87 1.52 -2.44
CA TRP A 15 -8.10 0.62 -3.57
C TRP A 15 -6.81 -0.14 -3.94
N ASN A 16 -6.96 -1.43 -4.25
CA ASN A 16 -5.86 -2.34 -4.58
C ASN A 16 -5.12 -1.94 -5.87
N GLU A 17 -3.79 -1.92 -5.83
CA GLU A 17 -2.90 -1.69 -6.98
C GLU A 17 -3.37 -0.58 -7.94
N PRO A 18 -3.51 0.67 -7.46
CA PRO A 18 -4.09 1.75 -8.25
C PRO A 18 -3.32 2.04 -9.55
N ASP A 19 -2.01 1.78 -9.61
CA ASP A 19 -1.20 1.94 -10.83
C ASP A 19 -1.40 0.81 -11.85
N ASN A 20 -2.09 -0.28 -11.48
CA ASN A 20 -2.53 -1.32 -12.41
C ASN A 20 -3.88 -1.00 -13.07
N HIS A 21 -4.53 0.10 -12.68
CA HIS A 21 -5.75 0.64 -13.29
C HIS A 21 -6.96 -0.31 -13.30
N ASP A 22 -7.06 -1.21 -12.32
CA ASP A 22 -8.22 -2.08 -12.14
C ASP A 22 -9.35 -1.37 -11.39
N PHE A 23 -9.96 -0.38 -12.07
CA PHE A 23 -11.02 0.48 -11.52
C PHE A 23 -12.39 0.23 -12.16
N ASP A 24 -12.55 -0.80 -12.98
CA ASP A 24 -13.75 -1.06 -13.78
C ASP A 24 -14.21 0.19 -14.58
N ASN A 25 -15.43 0.68 -14.30
CA ASN A 25 -16.03 1.85 -14.93
C ASN A 25 -15.74 3.16 -14.16
N VAL A 26 -14.88 3.13 -13.15
CA VAL A 26 -14.52 4.30 -12.35
C VAL A 26 -13.33 5.01 -12.98
N THR A 27 -13.51 6.27 -13.33
CA THR A 27 -12.40 7.12 -13.79
C THR A 27 -11.59 7.59 -12.59
N MET A 28 -10.43 6.95 -12.36
CA MET A 28 -9.51 7.32 -11.28
C MET A 28 -8.26 7.99 -11.85
N THR A 29 -8.19 9.32 -11.77
CA THR A 29 -6.97 10.10 -12.09
C THR A 29 -6.06 10.19 -10.87
N ILE A 30 -4.81 10.65 -11.02
CA ILE A 30 -3.91 10.88 -9.88
C ILE A 30 -4.55 11.83 -8.84
N GLN A 31 -5.08 12.97 -9.29
CA GLN A 31 -5.80 13.90 -8.40
C GLN A 31 -7.08 13.28 -7.83
N GLY A 32 -7.79 12.49 -8.64
CA GLY A 32 -8.97 11.76 -8.18
C GLY A 32 -8.65 10.79 -7.05
N PHE A 33 -7.51 10.09 -7.13
CA PHE A 33 -7.06 9.16 -6.11
C PHE A 33 -6.64 9.88 -4.82
N GLN A 34 -5.99 11.05 -4.93
CA GLN A 34 -5.69 11.90 -3.76
C GLN A 34 -6.97 12.39 -3.07
N ASN A 35 -7.97 12.83 -3.83
CA ASN A 35 -9.27 13.24 -3.26
C ASN A 35 -10.02 12.05 -2.62
N TYR A 36 -9.96 10.87 -3.25
CA TYR A 36 -10.48 9.62 -2.70
C TYR A 36 -9.79 9.28 -1.38
N TYR A 37 -8.46 9.38 -1.32
CA TYR A 37 -7.69 9.15 -0.12
C TYR A 37 -8.09 10.08 1.02
N ASP A 38 -8.22 11.39 0.74
CA ASP A 38 -8.63 12.38 1.73
C ASP A 38 -10.04 12.09 2.27
N ALA A 39 -10.96 11.63 1.42
CA ALA A 39 -12.31 11.28 1.83
C ALA A 39 -12.33 10.06 2.76
N CYS A 40 -11.53 9.02 2.46
CA CYS A 40 -11.36 7.87 3.34
C CYS A 40 -10.70 8.26 4.66
N SER A 41 -9.63 9.06 4.60
CA SER A 41 -8.90 9.59 5.76
C SER A 41 -9.80 10.33 6.73
N GLU A 42 -10.53 11.34 6.24
CA GLU A 42 -11.37 12.18 7.08
C GLU A 42 -12.64 11.45 7.52
N GLY A 43 -13.24 10.60 6.67
CA GLY A 43 -14.40 9.79 7.06
C GLY A 43 -14.09 8.81 8.20
N LEU A 44 -12.92 8.15 8.15
CA LEU A 44 -12.47 7.30 9.26
C LEU A 44 -12.16 8.13 10.51
N LYS A 45 -11.51 9.29 10.36
CA LYS A 45 -11.14 10.18 11.47
C LYS A 45 -12.38 10.76 12.17
N GLU A 46 -13.42 11.11 11.42
CA GLU A 46 -14.72 11.56 11.94
C GLU A 46 -15.38 10.47 12.78
N ALA A 47 -15.30 9.20 12.34
CA ALA A 47 -15.82 8.08 13.11
C ALA A 47 -15.00 7.80 14.38
N SER A 48 -13.66 7.78 14.27
CA SER A 48 -12.74 7.68 15.41
C SER A 48 -11.28 7.86 14.95
N THR A 49 -10.50 8.63 15.72
CA THR A 49 -9.05 8.80 15.52
C THR A 49 -8.24 7.54 15.83
N LEU A 50 -8.85 6.50 16.40
CA LEU A 50 -8.19 5.22 16.70
C LEU A 50 -8.22 4.21 15.53
N LEU A 51 -8.91 4.53 14.44
CA LEU A 51 -8.95 3.67 13.25
C LEU A 51 -7.68 3.91 12.43
N LYS A 52 -7.01 2.86 11.95
CA LYS A 52 -5.81 2.96 11.10
C LYS A 52 -6.18 3.02 9.63
N PHE A 53 -5.48 3.81 8.84
CA PHE A 53 -5.64 3.91 7.39
C PHE A 53 -4.29 4.04 6.68
N GLY A 54 -4.09 3.26 5.62
CA GLY A 54 -2.84 3.24 4.84
C GLY A 54 -3.06 2.82 3.40
N GLY A 55 -1.95 2.70 2.67
CA GLY A 55 -1.92 2.36 1.25
C GLY A 55 -0.53 2.63 0.64
N PRO A 56 -0.37 2.64 -0.70
CA PRO A 56 -1.41 2.45 -1.72
C PRO A 56 -1.75 0.98 -2.01
N GLY A 57 -0.98 0.01 -1.49
CA GLY A 57 -1.13 -1.41 -1.85
C GLY A 57 -0.73 -1.65 -3.31
N ASP A 58 0.49 -1.23 -3.70
CA ASP A 58 0.97 -1.33 -5.08
C ASP A 58 2.46 -1.71 -5.13
N SER A 59 2.94 -2.09 -6.31
CA SER A 59 4.35 -2.33 -6.60
C SER A 59 5.25 -1.12 -6.38
N CYS A 60 4.74 0.13 -6.41
CA CYS A 60 5.52 1.37 -6.22
C CYS A 60 6.87 1.35 -6.95
N ARG A 61 6.84 1.05 -8.25
CA ARG A 61 8.02 1.04 -9.11
C ARG A 61 8.56 2.46 -9.27
N PRO A 62 9.87 2.66 -9.44
CA PRO A 62 10.43 4.00 -9.62
C PRO A 62 9.72 4.79 -10.70
N LEU A 63 9.61 6.11 -10.51
CA LEU A 63 8.99 7.00 -11.51
C LEU A 63 9.64 6.80 -12.89
N PRO A 64 8.86 6.82 -13.98
CA PRO A 64 7.42 7.18 -14.06
C PRO A 64 6.45 5.99 -13.97
N LYS A 65 6.86 4.82 -13.46
CA LYS A 65 6.10 3.56 -13.62
C LYS A 65 4.92 3.35 -12.66
N SER A 66 4.95 3.97 -11.48
CA SER A 66 3.88 3.90 -10.47
C SER A 66 3.50 5.32 -10.01
N PRO A 67 2.98 6.16 -10.92
CA PRO A 67 2.73 7.56 -10.63
C PRO A 67 1.70 7.77 -9.51
N ILE A 68 0.65 6.95 -9.39
CA ILE A 68 -0.37 7.11 -8.35
C ILE A 68 0.23 6.80 -6.97
N CYS A 69 1.03 5.73 -6.83
CA CYS A 69 1.73 5.45 -5.58
C CYS A 69 2.60 6.63 -5.12
N TRP A 70 3.52 7.11 -5.97
CA TRP A 70 4.45 8.18 -5.57
C TRP A 70 3.74 9.52 -5.34
N ASN A 71 2.69 9.82 -6.11
CA ASN A 71 1.89 11.02 -5.89
C ASN A 71 1.03 10.93 -4.62
N LEU A 72 0.59 9.73 -4.20
CA LEU A 72 -0.07 9.56 -2.91
C LEU A 72 0.91 9.83 -1.76
N LEU A 73 2.11 9.24 -1.79
CA LEU A 73 3.11 9.45 -0.75
C LEU A 73 3.48 10.94 -0.63
N ASN A 74 3.72 11.60 -1.77
CA ASN A 74 3.98 13.03 -1.79
C ASN A 74 2.79 13.86 -1.29
N HIS A 75 1.55 13.47 -1.61
CA HIS A 75 0.33 14.13 -1.12
C HIS A 75 0.19 14.02 0.39
N CYS A 76 0.37 12.82 0.95
CA CYS A 76 0.34 12.62 2.40
C CYS A 76 1.48 13.39 3.10
N TYR A 77 2.62 13.55 2.43
CA TYR A 77 3.76 14.25 3.00
C TYR A 77 3.60 15.78 2.94
N ASN A 78 3.37 16.36 1.75
CA ASN A 78 3.40 17.80 1.51
C ASN A 78 2.15 18.34 0.78
N GLY A 79 1.21 17.48 0.39
CA GLY A 79 -0.02 17.89 -0.27
C GLY A 79 -0.95 18.64 0.67
N THR A 80 -2.05 19.13 0.12
CA THR A 80 -3.08 19.84 0.89
C THR A 80 -4.31 18.94 0.99
N ASN A 81 -4.74 18.63 2.21
CA ASN A 81 -5.96 17.86 2.42
C ASN A 81 -7.16 18.59 1.79
N TYR A 82 -7.93 17.89 0.95
CA TYR A 82 -9.05 18.43 0.20
C TYR A 82 -10.14 19.07 1.08
N PHE A 83 -10.39 18.51 2.26
CA PHE A 83 -11.47 18.93 3.16
C PHE A 83 -11.03 19.99 4.16
N THR A 84 -9.85 19.82 4.76
CA THR A 84 -9.39 20.68 5.87
C THR A 84 -8.48 21.81 5.42
N GLY A 85 -7.84 21.70 4.25
CA GLY A 85 -6.81 22.62 3.80
C GLY A 85 -5.48 22.50 4.56
N GLU A 86 -5.35 21.53 5.47
CA GLU A 86 -4.10 21.27 6.20
C GLU A 86 -3.02 20.71 5.25
N ILE A 87 -1.75 21.00 5.56
CA ILE A 87 -0.61 20.46 4.82
C ILE A 87 -0.22 19.09 5.39
N GLY A 88 -0.14 18.11 4.51
CA GLY A 88 0.02 16.70 4.83
C GLY A 88 -1.32 16.03 5.17
N VAL A 89 -1.35 14.72 4.99
CA VAL A 89 -2.51 13.88 5.28
C VAL A 89 -2.01 12.67 6.06
N ARG A 90 -2.82 12.18 7.01
CA ARG A 90 -2.47 10.98 7.80
C ARG A 90 -2.15 9.81 6.88
N LEU A 91 -1.16 9.03 7.28
CA LEU A 91 -0.72 7.80 6.62
C LEU A 91 -0.17 6.88 7.72
N ASP A 92 -1.01 5.96 8.21
CA ASP A 92 -0.70 5.18 9.40
C ASP A 92 0.20 3.97 9.09
N PHE A 93 0.23 3.52 7.83
CA PHE A 93 1.16 2.55 7.28
C PHE A 93 1.29 2.73 5.76
N ILE A 94 2.40 2.24 5.19
CA ILE A 94 2.61 2.18 3.73
C ILE A 94 2.59 0.73 3.30
N ALA A 95 1.69 0.37 2.39
CA ALA A 95 1.56 -0.98 1.84
C ALA A 95 2.18 -1.07 0.44
N LEU A 96 3.01 -2.10 0.24
CA LEU A 96 3.75 -2.38 -0.99
C LEU A 96 3.47 -3.80 -1.47
N HIS A 97 3.42 -4.05 -2.77
CA HIS A 97 3.34 -5.40 -3.31
C HIS A 97 4.66 -5.78 -3.99
N LYS A 98 5.51 -6.55 -3.29
CA LYS A 98 6.79 -7.04 -3.85
C LYS A 98 6.77 -8.56 -3.94
N LYS A 99 6.66 -9.08 -5.17
CA LYS A 99 6.65 -10.53 -5.46
C LYS A 99 8.02 -11.03 -5.89
N GLY A 100 8.30 -12.31 -5.69
CA GLY A 100 9.65 -12.88 -5.80
C GLY A 100 10.13 -13.25 -7.20
N ALA A 101 9.25 -13.27 -8.21
CA ALA A 101 9.57 -13.79 -9.55
C ALA A 101 10.23 -15.20 -9.52
N GLY A 102 9.79 -16.05 -8.59
CA GLY A 102 10.33 -17.39 -8.33
C GLY A 102 11.49 -17.44 -7.33
N SER A 103 11.88 -16.32 -6.73
CA SER A 103 12.99 -16.22 -5.78
C SER A 103 12.59 -15.51 -4.49
N SER A 104 12.68 -16.19 -3.34
CA SER A 104 12.33 -15.60 -2.03
C SER A 104 13.21 -14.38 -1.70
N LEU A 105 14.51 -14.43 -2.01
CA LEU A 105 15.43 -13.32 -1.76
C LEU A 105 15.10 -12.06 -2.58
N GLN A 106 14.45 -12.21 -3.74
CA GLN A 106 14.10 -11.04 -4.55
C GLN A 106 12.96 -10.22 -3.94
N ILE A 107 12.12 -10.79 -3.08
CA ILE A 107 11.11 -10.05 -2.32
C ILE A 107 11.83 -9.01 -1.46
N LEU A 108 12.72 -9.47 -0.58
CA LEU A 108 13.48 -8.62 0.34
C LEU A 108 14.34 -7.56 -0.36
N LYS A 109 14.99 -7.92 -1.48
CA LYS A 109 15.81 -6.96 -2.23
C LYS A 109 14.96 -5.81 -2.77
N GLN A 110 13.80 -6.10 -3.35
CA GLN A 110 12.90 -5.09 -3.89
C GLN A 110 12.26 -4.25 -2.77
N GLU A 111 11.92 -4.84 -1.63
CA GLU A 111 11.44 -4.11 -0.46
C GLU A 111 12.48 -3.11 0.02
N ILE A 112 13.72 -3.55 0.26
CA ILE A 112 14.80 -2.67 0.73
C ILE A 112 15.05 -1.51 -0.24
N GLU A 113 15.04 -1.76 -1.55
CA GLU A 113 15.23 -0.73 -2.57
C GLU A 113 14.13 0.32 -2.52
N THR A 114 12.86 -0.10 -2.52
CA THR A 114 11.72 0.83 -2.48
C THR A 114 11.61 1.55 -1.15
N ILE A 115 11.87 0.89 -0.01
CA ILE A 115 11.88 1.52 1.31
C ILE A 115 12.97 2.59 1.39
N ARG A 116 14.16 2.35 0.85
CA ARG A 116 15.22 3.36 0.78
C ARG A 116 14.78 4.57 -0.02
N GLU A 117 14.22 4.35 -1.21
CA GLU A 117 13.72 5.44 -2.06
C GLU A 117 12.60 6.25 -1.37
N ILE A 118 11.69 5.59 -0.65
CA ILE A 118 10.66 6.26 0.17
C ILE A 118 11.31 7.12 1.25
N HIS A 119 12.27 6.59 2.01
CA HIS A 119 12.92 7.34 3.08
C HIS A 119 13.79 8.50 2.60
N GLU A 120 14.42 8.35 1.42
CA GLU A 120 15.18 9.42 0.78
C GLU A 120 14.29 10.60 0.37
N HIS A 121 13.10 10.32 -0.20
CA HIS A 121 12.16 11.36 -0.63
C HIS A 121 11.29 11.90 0.51
N PHE A 122 10.96 11.05 1.50
CA PHE A 122 10.02 11.36 2.58
C PHE A 122 10.61 11.01 3.95
N PRO A 123 11.61 11.77 4.46
CA PRO A 123 12.31 11.43 5.70
C PRO A 123 11.43 11.29 6.95
N ARG A 124 10.26 11.96 7.02
CA ARG A 124 9.30 11.77 8.13
C ARG A 124 8.58 10.43 8.10
N PHE A 125 8.63 9.68 7.00
CA PHE A 125 8.03 8.35 6.89
C PHE A 125 8.94 7.22 7.38
N VAL A 126 10.15 7.51 7.85
CA VAL A 126 11.05 6.49 8.44
C VAL A 126 10.42 5.72 9.61
N SER A 127 9.51 6.36 10.36
CA SER A 127 8.79 5.73 11.46
C SER A 127 7.43 5.14 11.06
N VAL A 128 7.01 5.30 9.80
CA VAL A 128 5.73 4.75 9.31
C VAL A 128 5.94 3.26 9.00
N PRO A 129 5.13 2.36 9.57
CA PRO A 129 5.21 0.94 9.26
C PRO A 129 5.09 0.66 7.77
N ILE A 130 5.95 -0.23 7.26
CA ILE A 130 5.89 -0.72 5.87
C ILE A 130 5.32 -2.14 5.87
N TYR A 131 4.30 -2.37 5.06
CA TYR A 131 3.70 -3.69 4.84
C TYR A 131 4.06 -4.21 3.46
N ASN A 132 4.20 -5.53 3.35
CA ASN A 132 4.09 -6.25 2.08
C ASN A 132 2.99 -7.29 2.23
N ASP A 133 1.77 -6.87 1.95
CA ASP A 133 0.52 -7.64 2.08
C ASP A 133 0.26 -8.58 0.90
N GLU A 134 1.09 -8.51 -0.15
CA GLU A 134 1.09 -9.47 -1.26
C GLU A 134 2.50 -10.00 -1.62
N ALA A 135 3.24 -10.45 -0.60
CA ALA A 135 4.61 -10.95 -0.67
C ALA A 135 4.78 -12.35 -1.30
N ASP A 136 4.11 -12.63 -2.42
CA ASP A 136 4.10 -13.97 -3.02
C ASP A 136 5.43 -14.34 -3.69
N PRO A 137 5.82 -15.63 -3.69
CA PRO A 137 6.97 -16.07 -4.48
C PRO A 137 6.84 -15.78 -5.98
N LEU A 138 5.62 -15.83 -6.53
CA LEU A 138 5.36 -15.62 -7.95
C LEU A 138 3.95 -15.08 -8.17
N VAL A 139 3.82 -14.06 -9.03
CA VAL A 139 2.54 -13.49 -9.48
C VAL A 139 1.66 -14.50 -10.23
N GLY A 140 0.37 -14.20 -10.36
CA GLY A 140 -0.58 -15.02 -11.10
C GLY A 140 -0.99 -16.25 -10.31
N TRP A 141 -1.80 -16.07 -9.27
CA TRP A 141 -2.22 -17.12 -8.34
C TRP A 141 -2.87 -18.33 -9.04
N SER A 142 -3.59 -18.10 -10.14
CA SER A 142 -4.31 -19.12 -10.90
C SER A 142 -3.43 -19.93 -11.86
N VAL A 143 -2.16 -19.53 -12.06
CA VAL A 143 -1.22 -20.26 -12.91
C VAL A 143 -0.81 -21.57 -12.22
N PRO A 144 -1.01 -22.74 -12.85
CA PRO A 144 -0.67 -24.01 -12.21
C PRO A 144 0.85 -24.18 -12.12
N HIS A 145 1.33 -24.42 -10.90
CA HIS A 145 2.70 -24.83 -10.65
C HIS A 145 2.69 -26.01 -9.67
N THR A 146 3.41 -27.08 -9.98
CA THR A 146 3.47 -28.27 -9.12
C THR A 146 3.97 -27.93 -7.71
N TRP A 147 4.97 -27.04 -7.61
CA TRP A 147 5.54 -26.61 -6.33
C TRP A 147 4.55 -25.82 -5.44
N ARG A 148 3.45 -25.27 -6.00
CA ARG A 148 2.38 -24.63 -5.21
C ARG A 148 1.48 -25.65 -4.49
N ALA A 149 1.53 -26.92 -4.89
CA ALA A 149 0.63 -27.96 -4.38
C ALA A 149 1.23 -28.82 -3.26
N ASP A 150 2.52 -28.68 -2.96
CA ASP A 150 3.23 -29.53 -2.01
C ASP A 150 4.07 -28.73 -0.99
N VAL A 151 4.87 -29.45 -0.21
CA VAL A 151 5.70 -28.89 0.87
C VAL A 151 6.76 -27.90 0.37
N THR A 152 7.03 -27.85 -0.94
CA THR A 152 7.96 -26.89 -1.54
C THR A 152 7.48 -25.45 -1.28
N TYR A 153 6.19 -25.17 -1.48
CA TYR A 153 5.66 -23.84 -1.22
C TYR A 153 5.64 -23.50 0.27
N ALA A 154 5.19 -24.42 1.12
CA ALA A 154 5.19 -24.22 2.57
C ALA A 154 6.62 -23.93 3.11
N ALA A 155 7.62 -24.68 2.63
CA ALA A 155 9.01 -24.45 3.00
C ALA A 155 9.55 -23.10 2.47
N MET A 156 9.09 -22.65 1.29
CA MET A 156 9.47 -21.36 0.74
C MET A 156 8.87 -20.19 1.49
N VAL A 157 7.63 -20.30 1.99
CA VAL A 157 6.97 -19.26 2.80
C VAL A 157 7.72 -19.04 4.13
N VAL A 158 8.32 -20.10 4.70
CA VAL A 158 9.07 -20.03 5.97
C VAL A 158 10.50 -19.51 5.78
N LYS A 159 11.07 -19.63 4.58
CA LYS A 159 12.48 -19.34 4.28
C LYS A 159 12.78 -17.85 4.09
#